data_AF-A0A535L9P7-F1
#
_entry.id   AF-A0A535L9P7-F1
#
_cell.length_a   1.000
_cell.length_b   1.000
_cell.length_c   1.000
_cell.angle_alpha   90.00
_cell.angle_beta   90.00
_cell.angle_gamma   90.00
#
_symmetry.space_group_name_H-M   'P 1'
#
loop_
_entity.id
_entity.type
_entity.pdbx_description
1 polymer ?
#
loop_
_entity_poly.entity_id
_entity_poly.type
_entity_poly.pdbx_seq_one_letter_code
_entity_poly.pdbx_strand_id
1 'polypeptide(L)'
;MAIPDWLFGPAGVAGLPAPLSPPRGVNVAVGIDIIEVARVRKVYERHGERFLKRVFTEREVLQCRGKATRLAGRFAAKEAISKALGTGIHGVAWREMEVVQLRSGRPTVTLHGNAKRRAEL
;
A
#
# COMPACT_ATOMS: atom_id res chain seq x y z
N MET A 1 2.81 3.90 -41.72
CA MET A 1 2.69 2.60 -41.02
C MET A 1 1.28 2.56 -40.44
N ALA A 2 0.38 1.78 -41.03
CA ALA A 2 -1.02 1.74 -40.63
C ALA A 2 -1.18 0.83 -39.39
N ILE A 3 -1.99 1.28 -38.44
CA ILE A 3 -2.33 0.50 -37.24
C ILE A 3 -3.25 -0.64 -37.69
N PRO A 4 -2.96 -1.90 -37.38
CA PRO A 4 -3.71 -3.03 -37.91
C PRO A 4 -5.11 -3.16 -37.29
N ASP A 5 -6.07 -3.57 -38.12
CA ASP A 5 -7.51 -3.48 -37.89
C ASP A 5 -8.03 -4.28 -36.67
N TRP A 6 -7.24 -5.23 -36.16
CA TRP A 6 -7.57 -5.99 -34.94
C TRP A 6 -7.42 -5.18 -33.64
N LEU A 7 -6.85 -3.97 -33.71
CA LEU A 7 -6.77 -3.06 -32.55
C LEU A 7 -8.14 -2.46 -32.19
N PHE A 8 -9.08 -2.42 -33.14
CA PHE A 8 -10.42 -1.88 -32.98
C PHE A 8 -11.47 -2.95 -33.34
N GLY A 9 -11.77 -3.85 -32.40
CA GLY A 9 -12.87 -4.80 -32.55
C GLY A 9 -14.24 -4.10 -32.72
N PRO A 10 -15.31 -4.83 -33.11
CA PRO A 10 -16.62 -4.26 -33.49
C PRO A 10 -17.44 -3.61 -32.36
N ALA A 11 -16.84 -3.41 -31.20
CA ALA A 11 -17.24 -2.43 -30.19
C ALA A 11 -15.92 -1.99 -29.54
N GLY A 12 -15.68 -0.68 -29.40
CA GLY A 12 -14.40 -0.06 -29.02
C GLY A 12 -13.82 -0.39 -27.63
N VAL A 13 -13.92 -1.64 -27.18
CA VAL A 13 -13.22 -2.25 -26.07
C VAL A 13 -12.22 -3.24 -26.67
N ALA A 14 -10.98 -2.78 -26.84
CA ALA A 14 -9.84 -3.65 -27.12
C ALA A 14 -9.88 -4.85 -26.18
N GLY A 15 -9.49 -6.03 -26.69
CA GLY A 15 -9.54 -7.35 -26.04
C GLY A 15 -8.85 -7.42 -24.68
N LEU A 16 -9.44 -6.78 -23.68
CA LEU A 16 -9.12 -6.97 -22.28
C LEU A 16 -9.59 -8.39 -21.94
N PRO A 17 -8.72 -9.23 -21.35
CA PRO A 17 -9.18 -10.51 -20.83
C PRO A 17 -10.38 -10.25 -19.92
N ALA A 18 -11.38 -11.13 -19.97
CA ALA A 18 -12.54 -11.07 -19.09
C ALA A 18 -12.06 -10.75 -17.66
N PRO A 19 -12.69 -9.79 -16.95
CA PRO A 19 -12.23 -9.39 -15.64
C PRO A 19 -12.05 -10.65 -14.79
N LEU A 20 -10.82 -10.85 -14.29
CA LEU A 20 -10.47 -11.99 -13.45
C LEU A 20 -11.43 -11.96 -12.27
N SER A 21 -12.46 -12.79 -12.32
CA SER A 21 -13.37 -12.94 -11.21
C SER A 21 -12.60 -13.69 -10.13
N PRO A 22 -12.52 -13.17 -8.89
CA PRO A 22 -11.85 -13.89 -7.83
C PRO A 22 -12.48 -15.28 -7.67
N PRO A 23 -11.72 -16.30 -7.26
CA PRO A 23 -12.27 -17.62 -6.99
C PRO A 23 -13.48 -17.50 -6.07
N ARG A 24 -14.56 -18.25 -6.35
CA ARG A 24 -15.76 -18.22 -5.51
C ARG A 24 -15.38 -18.56 -4.06
N GLY A 25 -15.80 -17.71 -3.12
CA GLY A 25 -15.46 -17.84 -1.70
C GLY A 25 -14.22 -17.04 -1.24
N VAL A 26 -13.55 -16.30 -2.13
CA VAL A 26 -12.47 -15.37 -1.75
C VAL A 26 -13.02 -13.94 -1.66
N ASN A 27 -13.09 -13.41 -0.44
CA ASN A 27 -13.34 -11.99 -0.23
C ASN A 27 -12.05 -11.20 -0.53
N VAL A 28 -12.02 -10.53 -1.68
CA VAL A 28 -10.92 -9.62 -2.04
C VAL A 28 -11.34 -8.20 -1.73
N ALA A 29 -10.64 -7.55 -0.80
CA ALA A 29 -10.78 -6.12 -0.53
C ALA A 29 -9.58 -5.36 -1.09
N VAL A 30 -9.84 -4.16 -1.61
CA VAL A 30 -8.81 -3.29 -2.19
C VAL A 30 -8.81 -1.97 -1.46
N GLY A 31 -7.61 -1.51 -1.10
CA GLY A 31 -7.37 -0.17 -0.58
C GLY A 31 -6.39 0.59 -1.47
N ILE A 32 -6.70 1.85 -1.74
CA ILE A 32 -5.85 2.77 -2.50
C ILE A 32 -5.58 4.03 -1.70
N ASP A 33 -4.35 4.53 -1.78
CA ASP A 33 -3.96 5.78 -1.15
C ASP A 33 -2.90 6.51 -1.98
N ILE A 34 -2.93 7.84 -1.91
CA ILE A 34 -1.95 8.72 -2.55
C ILE A 34 -1.50 9.76 -1.53
N ILE A 35 -0.19 10.04 -1.51
CA ILE A 35 0.37 11.01 -0.58
C ILE A 35 1.41 11.90 -1.25
N GLU A 36 1.39 13.17 -0.89
CA GLU A 36 2.41 14.13 -1.28
C GLU A 36 3.68 13.94 -0.44
N VAL A 37 4.82 13.69 -1.10
CA VAL A 37 6.11 13.51 -0.42
C VAL A 37 6.50 14.74 0.40
N ALA A 38 6.22 15.95 -0.10
CA ALA A 38 6.53 17.19 0.60
C ALA A 38 5.76 17.31 1.92
N ARG A 39 4.52 16.79 1.99
CA ARG A 39 3.74 16.75 3.24
C ARG A 39 4.39 15.85 4.27
N VAL A 40 4.84 14.65 3.87
CA VAL A 40 5.54 13.72 4.77
C VAL A 40 6.88 14.29 5.22
N ARG A 41 7.61 14.96 4.31
CA ARG A 41 8.85 15.67 4.65
C ARG A 41 8.60 16.71 5.76
N LYS A 42 7.63 17.60 5.57
CA LYS A 42 7.28 18.65 6.56
C LYS A 42 6.93 18.06 7.93
N VAL A 43 6.16 16.96 7.96
CA VAL A 43 5.80 16.27 9.21
C VAL A 43 7.03 15.65 9.88
N TYR A 44 7.91 15.02 9.09
CA TYR A 44 9.14 14.42 9.60
C TYR A 44 10.10 15.48 10.14
N GLU A 45 10.29 16.60 9.43
CA GLU A 45 11.12 17.72 9.89
C GLU A 45 10.59 18.34 11.17
N ARG A 46 9.25 18.47 11.29
CA ARG A 46 8.61 19.06 12.47
C ARG A 46 8.66 18.16 13.71
N HIS A 47 8.53 16.85 13.54
CA HIS A 47 8.31 15.91 14.66
C HIS A 47 9.41 14.87 14.85
N GLY A 48 10.34 14.75 13.91
CA GLY A 48 11.51 13.88 13.97
C GLY A 48 11.17 12.45 14.42
N GLU A 49 11.86 11.99 15.47
CA GLU A 49 11.68 10.65 16.01
C GLU A 49 10.26 10.35 16.51
N ARG A 50 9.53 11.34 17.01
CA ARG A 50 8.17 11.11 17.53
C ARG A 50 7.24 10.63 16.42
N PHE A 51 7.36 11.20 15.22
CA PHE A 51 6.64 10.73 14.05
C PHE A 51 7.07 9.32 13.66
N LEU A 52 8.38 9.06 13.64
CA LEU A 52 8.92 7.76 13.28
C LEU A 52 8.43 6.65 14.21
N LYS A 53 8.57 6.83 15.52
CA LYS A 53 8.18 5.86 16.56
C LYS A 53 6.68 5.61 16.63
N ARG A 54 5.86 6.55 16.15
CA ARG A 54 4.40 6.42 16.09
C ARG A 54 3.95 5.60 14.88
N VAL A 55 4.56 5.84 13.71
CA VAL A 55 4.03 5.36 12.44
C VAL A 55 4.76 4.12 11.93
N PHE A 56 6.07 4.02 12.14
CA PHE A 56 6.91 3.01 11.52
C PHE A 56 7.47 2.03 12.55
N THR A 57 7.70 0.80 12.13
CA THR A 57 8.52 -0.16 12.86
C THR A 57 10.00 0.20 12.70
N GLU A 58 10.85 -0.35 13.55
CA GLU A 58 12.30 -0.10 13.49
C GLU A 58 12.90 -0.57 12.16
N ARG A 59 12.45 -1.71 11.64
CA ARG A 59 12.89 -2.25 10.34
C ARG A 59 12.56 -1.31 9.19
N GLU A 60 11.36 -0.70 9.22
CA GLU A 60 10.95 0.29 8.23
C GLU A 60 11.81 1.54 8.28
N VAL A 61 12.07 2.07 9.49
CA VAL A 61 12.92 3.25 9.69
C VAL A 61 14.32 3.00 9.14
N LEU A 62 14.92 1.85 9.45
CA LEU A 62 16.23 1.45 8.95
C LEU A 62 16.27 1.39 7.41
N GLN A 63 15.26 0.82 6.76
CA GLN A 63 15.19 0.78 5.30
C GLN A 63 14.93 2.15 4.65
N CYS A 64 14.22 3.04 5.36
CA CYS A 64 13.96 4.39 4.87
C CYS A 64 15.21 5.27 4.85
N ARG A 65 16.18 5.04 5.75
CA ARG A 65 17.45 5.80 5.84
C ARG A 65 17.21 7.32 5.85
N GLY A 66 16.17 7.77 6.58
CA GLY A 66 15.79 9.18 6.69
C GLY A 66 15.22 9.82 5.41
N LYS A 67 15.03 9.07 4.31
CA LYS A 67 14.53 9.63 3.05
C LYS A 67 13.01 9.82 3.09
N ALA A 68 12.56 11.07 2.95
CA ALA A 68 11.14 11.42 2.94
C ALA A 68 10.32 10.67 1.87
N THR A 69 10.89 10.42 0.68
CA THR A 69 10.24 9.63 -0.38
C THR A 69 9.95 8.19 0.06
N ARG A 70 10.87 7.57 0.81
CA ARG A 70 10.72 6.19 1.31
C ARG A 70 9.75 6.10 2.47
N LEU A 71 9.73 7.12 3.34
CA LEU A 71 8.74 7.26 4.41
C LEU A 71 7.34 7.46 3.83
N ALA A 72 7.21 8.32 2.81
CA ALA A 72 5.94 8.58 2.15
C ALA A 72 5.35 7.33 1.48
N GLY A 73 6.17 6.56 0.76
CA GLY A 73 5.70 5.31 0.14
C GLY A 73 5.17 4.30 1.16
N ARG A 74 5.80 4.18 2.32
CA ARG A 74 5.32 3.30 3.41
C ARG A 74 4.09 3.85 4.11
N PHE A 75 4.01 5.17 4.28
CA PHE A 75 2.83 5.82 4.83
C PHE A 75 1.60 5.52 3.97
N ALA A 76 1.68 5.77 2.66
CA ALA A 76 0.59 5.46 1.73
C ALA A 76 0.27 3.96 1.67
N ALA A 77 1.28 3.09 1.70
CA ALA A 77 1.06 1.66 1.74
C ALA A 77 0.27 1.23 2.99
N LYS A 78 0.59 1.78 4.16
CA LYS A 78 -0.14 1.49 5.41
C LYS A 78 -1.57 2.02 5.39
N GLU A 79 -1.80 3.21 4.86
CA GLU A 79 -3.13 3.75 4.64
C GLU A 79 -3.96 2.83 3.74
N ALA A 80 -3.39 2.41 2.60
CA ALA A 80 -4.01 1.48 1.67
C ALA A 80 -4.34 0.13 2.34
N ILE A 81 -3.42 -0.43 3.14
CA ILE A 81 -3.68 -1.65 3.92
C ILE A 81 -4.85 -1.44 4.89
N SER A 82 -4.87 -0.34 5.66
CA SER A 82 -5.94 -0.07 6.63
C SER A 82 -7.33 0.05 5.98
N LYS A 83 -7.38 0.55 4.74
CA LYS A 83 -8.60 0.62 3.92
C LYS A 83 -9.03 -0.77 3.45
N ALA A 84 -8.08 -1.59 2.99
CA ALA A 84 -8.36 -2.97 2.58
C ALA A 84 -8.87 -3.83 3.76
N LEU A 85 -8.39 -3.57 4.98
CA LEU A 85 -8.87 -4.24 6.20
C LEU A 85 -10.26 -3.76 6.66
N GLY A 86 -10.84 -2.75 6.01
CA GLY A 86 -12.18 -2.22 6.33
C GLY A 86 -12.27 -1.48 7.67
N THR A 87 -11.15 -1.15 8.31
CA THR A 87 -11.15 -0.48 9.64
C THR A 87 -10.83 1.00 9.57
N GLY A 88 -10.15 1.44 8.50
CA GLY A 88 -9.37 2.67 8.54
C GLY A 88 -8.30 2.63 9.63
N ILE A 89 -7.63 3.76 9.89
CA ILE A 89 -6.52 3.87 10.86
C ILE A 89 -6.99 3.80 12.32
N HIS A 90 -8.29 3.96 12.58
CA HIS A 90 -8.83 3.93 13.93
C HIS A 90 -8.99 2.52 14.50
N GLY A 91 -9.07 1.49 13.65
CA GLY A 91 -9.21 0.11 14.08
C GLY A 91 -7.94 -0.73 14.03
N VAL A 92 -6.83 -0.23 13.47
CA VAL A 92 -5.53 -0.91 13.44
C VAL A 92 -4.40 0.07 13.72
N ALA A 93 -3.45 -0.32 14.57
CA ALA A 93 -2.34 0.57 14.87
C ALA A 93 -1.35 0.60 13.69
N TRP A 94 -0.75 1.77 13.43
CA TRP A 94 0.22 1.95 12.34
C TRP A 94 1.34 0.91 12.34
N ARG A 95 1.85 0.55 13.52
CA ARG A 95 2.95 -0.40 13.69
C ARG A 95 2.52 -1.87 13.63
N GLU A 96 1.22 -2.15 13.58
CA GLU A 96 0.70 -3.49 13.29
C GLU A 96 0.74 -3.82 11.80
N MET A 97 0.96 -2.82 10.94
CA MET A 97 1.17 -2.99 9.50
C MET A 97 2.63 -2.67 9.18
N GLU A 98 3.44 -3.67 8.85
CA GLU A 98 4.84 -3.49 8.50
C GLU A 98 5.06 -3.64 6.99
N VAL A 99 5.69 -2.64 6.36
CA VAL A 99 5.99 -2.62 4.93
C VAL A 99 7.50 -2.56 4.70
N VAL A 100 8.08 -3.72 4.40
CA VAL A 100 9.52 -3.88 4.18
C VAL A 100 9.81 -4.43 2.79
N GLN A 101 10.94 -4.06 2.23
CA GLN A 101 11.42 -4.60 0.97
C GLN A 101 12.33 -5.79 1.24
N LEU A 102 12.13 -6.89 0.50
CA LEU A 102 13.06 -8.02 0.47
C LEU A 102 14.36 -7.61 -0.23
N ARG A 103 15.40 -8.45 -0.13
CA ARG A 103 16.67 -8.24 -0.84
C ARG A 103 16.49 -8.12 -2.37
N SER A 104 15.47 -8.76 -2.93
CA SER A 104 15.09 -8.64 -4.35
C SER A 104 14.48 -7.29 -4.72
N GLY A 105 14.22 -6.40 -3.76
CA GLY A 105 13.53 -5.12 -3.96
C GLY A 105 12.01 -5.19 -3.89
N ARG A 106 11.43 -6.41 -3.93
CA ARG A 106 9.98 -6.63 -3.83
C ARG A 106 9.44 -6.13 -2.49
N PRO A 107 8.40 -5.27 -2.47
CA PRO A 107 7.73 -4.88 -1.23
C PRO A 107 6.92 -6.06 -0.67
N THR A 108 6.94 -6.18 0.65
CA THR A 108 6.19 -7.20 1.40
C THR A 108 5.48 -6.56 2.57
N VAL A 109 4.33 -7.12 2.92
CA VAL A 109 3.51 -6.69 4.04
C VAL A 109 3.52 -7.78 5.08
N THR A 110 3.78 -7.42 6.34
CA THR A 110 3.56 -8.29 7.50
C THR A 110 2.55 -7.61 8.42
N LEU A 111 1.50 -8.35 8.79
CA LEU A 111 0.48 -7.87 9.72
C LEU A 111 0.69 -8.49 11.10
N HIS A 112 0.48 -7.69 12.13
CA HIS A 112 0.60 -8.07 13.53
C HIS A 112 -0.70 -7.75 14.28
N GLY A 113 -0.84 -8.28 15.51
CA GLY A 113 -1.89 -7.87 16.44
C GLY A 113 -3.29 -7.85 15.83
N ASN A 114 -3.98 -6.71 15.98
CA ASN A 114 -5.35 -6.55 15.49
C ASN A 114 -5.43 -6.51 13.96
N ALA A 115 -4.44 -5.93 13.28
CA ALA A 115 -4.40 -5.91 11.81
C ALA A 115 -4.39 -7.33 11.23
N LYS A 116 -3.61 -8.24 11.85
CA LYS A 116 -3.58 -9.66 11.44
C LYS A 116 -4.94 -10.32 11.65
N ARG A 117 -5.54 -10.17 12.84
CA ARG A 117 -6.85 -10.74 13.14
C ARG A 117 -7.92 -10.29 12.15
N ARG A 118 -7.91 -9.01 11.77
CA ARG A 118 -8.86 -8.45 10.78
C ARG A 118 -8.70 -9.03 9.38
N ALA A 119 -7.48 -9.40 8.99
CA ALA A 119 -7.21 -10.01 7.69
C ALA A 119 -7.65 -11.49 7.60
N GLU A 120 -7.92 -12.12 8.75
CA GLU A 120 -8.32 -13.53 8.86
C GLU A 120 -9.85 -13.70 9.03
N LEU A 121 -10.60 -12.60 9.12
CA LEU A 121 -12.08 -12.57 9.14
C LEU A 121 -12.65 -12.73 7.73
#